data_AF-A0AAJ2GY97-F1
#
_entry.id   AF-A0AAJ2GY97-F1
#
_cell.length_a   1.000
_cell.length_b   1.000
_cell.length_c   1.000
_cell.angle_alpha   90.00
_cell.angle_beta   90.00
_cell.angle_gamma   90.00
#
_symmetry.space_group_name_H-M   'P 1'
#
loop_
_entity.id
_entity.type
_entity.pdbx_description
1 polymer ?
#
loop_
_entity_poly.entity_id
_entity_poly.type
_entity_poly.pdbx_seq_one_letter_code
_entity_poly.pdbx_strand_id
1 'polypeptide(L)' 'MNQHMLGTIHQVLAKLGIDNDYRTIGLRFSDANLTQQVYLQYFTGHSAINQGLNLQLICLSTNANISLQLL' A
#
# COMPACT_ATOMS: atom_id res chain seq x y z
N MET A 1 16.32 -22.51 0.97
CA MET A 1 15.99 -21.79 2.23
C MET A 1 15.19 -22.74 3.11
N ASN A 2 15.58 -22.97 4.37
CA ASN A 2 14.91 -23.96 5.24
C ASN A 2 13.54 -23.46 5.72
N GLN A 3 12.54 -24.34 5.75
CA GLN A 3 11.15 -24.04 6.16
C GLN A 3 11.07 -23.43 7.58
N HIS A 4 11.94 -23.85 8.48
CA HIS A 4 12.06 -23.31 9.84
C HIS A 4 12.43 -21.81 9.84
N MET A 5 13.33 -21.40 8.93
CA MET A 5 13.80 -20.02 8.84
C MET A 5 12.74 -19.08 8.27
N LEU A 6 11.95 -19.56 7.30
CA LEU A 6 10.76 -18.86 6.82
C LEU A 6 9.73 -18.65 7.95
N GLY A 7 9.45 -19.68 8.76
CA GLY A 7 8.54 -19.57 9.90
C GLY A 7 8.98 -18.50 10.92
N THR A 8 10.28 -18.46 11.26
CA THR A 8 10.82 -17.43 12.16
C THR A 8 10.73 -16.02 11.57
N ILE A 9 11.00 -15.85 10.27
CA ILE A 9 10.88 -14.55 9.59
C ILE A 9 9.43 -14.05 9.64
N HIS A 10 8.45 -14.90 9.29
CA HIS A 10 7.03 -14.51 9.36
C HIS A 10 6.61 -14.10 10.78
N GLN A 11 7.05 -14.85 11.80
CA GLN A 11 6.73 -14.52 13.20
C GLN A 11 7.35 -13.20 13.66
N VAL A 12 8.58 -12.89 13.24
CA VAL A 12 9.25 -11.62 13.56
C VAL A 12 8.54 -10.46 12.86
N LEU A 13 8.21 -10.60 11.58
CA LEU A 13 7.48 -9.58 10.82
C LEU A 13 6.10 -9.31 11.43
N ALA A 14 5.36 -10.35 11.81
CA ALA A 14 4.06 -10.21 12.47
C ALA A 14 4.18 -9.45 13.81
N LYS A 15 5.20 -9.76 14.63
CA LYS A 15 5.47 -9.03 15.89
C LYS A 15 5.85 -7.56 15.68
N LEU A 16 6.42 -7.22 14.51
CA LEU A 16 6.71 -5.85 14.10
C LEU A 16 5.51 -5.14 13.45
N GLY A 17 4.33 -5.76 13.43
CA GLY A 17 3.12 -5.21 12.80
C GLY A 17 3.14 -5.29 11.27
N ILE A 18 4.05 -6.08 10.71
CA ILE A 18 4.18 -6.36 9.28
C ILE A 18 3.56 -7.74 9.02
N ASP A 19 2.25 -7.85 9.29
CA ASP A 19 1.44 -9.02 8.96
C ASP A 19 0.41 -8.64 7.89
N ASN A 20 -0.04 -9.62 7.11
CA ASN A 20 -0.96 -9.42 6.00
C ASN A 20 -2.35 -8.96 6.45
N ASP A 21 -2.68 -9.17 7.73
CA ASP A 21 -4.01 -8.90 8.30
C ASP A 21 -4.23 -7.45 8.78
N TYR A 22 -3.17 -6.62 8.85
CA TYR A 22 -3.28 -5.25 9.40
C TYR A 22 -3.35 -4.13 8.36
N ARG A 23 -3.38 -4.44 7.05
CA ARG A 23 -3.42 -3.42 6.00
C ARG A 23 -4.45 -3.74 4.93
N THR A 24 -5.72 -3.41 5.16
CA THR A 24 -6.76 -3.69 4.16
C THR A 24 -7.61 -2.47 3.85
N ILE A 25 -6.96 -1.36 3.47
CA ILE A 25 -7.55 -0.51 2.42
C ILE A 25 -6.86 -0.88 1.12
N GLY A 26 -7.47 -1.81 0.38
CA GLY A 26 -7.02 -2.17 -0.96
C GLY A 26 -7.40 -1.08 -1.94
N LEU A 27 -6.54 -0.09 -2.12
CA LEU A 27 -6.70 0.92 -3.16
C LEU A 27 -6.26 0.34 -4.50
N ARG A 28 -7.14 0.42 -5.49
CA ARG A 28 -6.85 0.08 -6.88
C ARG A 28 -7.17 1.29 -7.74
N PHE A 29 -6.31 1.54 -8.72
CA PHE A 29 -6.63 2.54 -9.73
C PHE A 29 -7.72 1.98 -10.65
N SER A 30 -8.55 2.87 -11.19
CA SER A 30 -9.56 2.48 -12.19
C SER A 30 -8.91 1.86 -13.42
N ASP A 31 -7.68 2.27 -13.72
CA ASP A 31 -6.82 1.63 -14.71
C ASP A 31 -6.06 0.45 -14.07
N ALA A 32 -6.38 -0.76 -14.53
CA ALA A 32 -5.72 -1.98 -14.08
C ALA A 32 -4.23 -2.04 -14.48
N ASN A 33 -3.87 -1.44 -15.61
CA ASN A 33 -2.48 -1.37 -16.07
C ASN A 33 -1.66 -0.44 -15.18
N LEU A 34 -2.26 0.67 -14.74
CA LEU A 34 -1.66 1.59 -13.77
C LEU A 34 -1.50 0.95 -12.39
N THR A 35 -2.49 0.16 -11.96
CA THR A 35 -2.43 -0.59 -10.68
C THR A 35 -1.25 -1.56 -10.63
N GLN A 36 -0.82 -2.11 -11.77
CA GLN A 36 0.34 -3.00 -11.84
C GLN A 36 1.68 -2.26 -11.85
N GLN A 37 1.69 -0.97 -12.16
CA GLN A 37 2.90 -0.16 -12.34
C GLN A 37 3.12 0.89 -11.24
N VAL A 38 2.11 1.09 -10.40
CA VAL A 38 2.13 2.07 -9.31
C VAL A 38 1.91 1.36 -7.99
N TYR A 39 2.94 1.38 -7.16
CA TYR A 39 2.94 0.78 -5.83
C TYR A 39 2.50 1.82 -4.79
N LEU A 40 1.44 1.53 -4.04
CA LEU A 40 1.02 2.37 -2.93
C LEU A 40 2.01 2.22 -1.77
N GLN A 41 2.68 3.32 -1.39
CA GLN A 41 3.64 3.32 -0.28
C GLN A 41 2.97 3.69 1.04
N TYR A 42 2.08 4.68 0.98
CA TYR A 42 1.40 5.23 2.14
C TYR A 42 0.08 5.87 1.71
N PHE A 43 -0.90 5.85 2.60
CA PHE A 43 -2.07 6.70 2.49
C PHE A 43 -2.38 7.31 3.86
N THR A 44 -2.86 8.56 3.85
CA THR A 44 -3.46 9.20 5.02
C THR A 44 -4.83 9.71 4.63
N GLY A 45 -5.72 9.82 5.59
CA GLY A 45 -7.05 10.33 5.34
C GLY A 45 -7.62 11.07 6.51
N HIS A 46 -8.37 12.14 6.20
CA HIS A 46 -9.23 12.80 7.17
C HIS A 46 -10.67 12.47 6.81
N SER A 47 -11.39 11.93 7.79
CA SER A 47 -12.84 11.73 7.69
C SER A 47 -13.51 12.82 8.52
N ALA A 48 -14.36 13.62 7.88
CA ALA A 48 -15.18 14.61 8.55
C ALA A 48 -16.66 14.38 8.18
N ILE A 49 -17.55 14.65 9.13
CA ILE A 49 -19.00 14.47 8.96
C ILE A 49 -19.45 15.23 7.72
N ASN A 50 -20.13 14.54 6.80
CA ASN A 50 -20.66 15.05 5.52
C ASN A 50 -19.61 15.56 4.51
N GLN A 51 -18.31 15.31 4.72
CA GLN A 51 -17.25 15.71 3.77
C GLN A 51 -16.68 14.53 2.98
N GLY A 52 -17.20 13.31 3.21
CA GLY A 52 -16.65 12.09 2.64
C GLY A 52 -15.27 11.76 3.23
N LEU A 53 -14.57 10.85 2.55
CA LEU A 53 -13.21 10.45 2.90
C LEU A 53 -12.24 11.13 1.95
N ASN A 54 -11.44 12.07 2.44
CA ASN A 54 -10.33 12.62 1.67
C ASN A 54 -9.09 11.78 1.98
N LEU A 55 -8.49 11.19 0.94
CA LEU A 55 -7.26 10.41 1.04
C LEU A 55 -6.13 11.12 0.30
N GLN A 56 -4.98 11.26 0.95
CA GLN A 56 -3.72 11.56 0.29
C GLN A 56 -2.93 10.27 0.14
N LEU A 57 -2.38 10.06 -1.06
CA LEU A 57 -1.67 8.84 -1.42
C LEU A 57 -0.22 9.18 -1.77
N ILE A 58 0.72 8.41 -1.24
CA ILE A 58 2.10 8.42 -1.71
C ILE A 58 2.32 7.13 -2.50
N CYS A 59 2.67 7.31 -3.77
CA CYS A 59 2.84 6.23 -4.72
C CYS A 59 4.30 6.19 -5.23
N LEU A 60 4.76 5.00 -5.60
CA LEU A 60 6.04 4.79 -6.28
C LEU A 60 5.77 4.14 -7.63
N SER A 61 6.44 4.60 -8.67
CA SER A 61 6.52 3.88 -9.94
C SER A 61 7.96 3.87 -10.44
N THR A 62 8.36 2.76 -11.05
CA THR A 62 9.63 2.64 -11.78
C THR A 62 9.47 2.97 -13.26
N ASN A 63 8.24 3.23 -13.73
CA ASN A 63 7.99 3.67 -15.09
C ASN A 63 8.12 5.19 -15.19
N ALA A 64 9.20 5.66 -15.82
CA ALA A 64 9.49 7.07 -16.01
C ALA A 64 8.46 7.83 -16.88
N ASN A 65 7.57 7.13 -17.59
CA ASN A 65 6.53 7.74 -18.40
C ASN A 65 5.23 8.01 -17.62
N ILE A 66 5.13 7.52 -16.38
CA ILE A 66 3.98 7.77 -15.52
C ILE A 66 4.29 9.04 -14.71
N SER A 67 3.60 10.13 -15.05
CA SER A 67 3.70 11.37 -14.28
C SER A 67 3.00 11.18 -12.93
N LEU A 68 3.79 11.07 -11.86
CA LEU A 68 3.28 11.09 -10.49
C LEU A 68 3.04 12.54 -10.09
N GLN A 69 1.94 13.13 -10.55
CA GLN A 69 1.53 14.44 -10.05
C GLN A 69 1.12 14.29 -8.59
N LEU A 70 1.79 15.02 -7.70
CA LEU A 70 1.39 15.19 -6.31
C LEU A 70 0.09 16.02 -6.34
N LEU A 71 -1.05 15.37 -6.12
CA LEU A 71 -2.36 16.01 -5.91
C LEU A 71 -2.65 16.08 -4.42
#